data_AF-A0A2D4PTP3-F1
#
_entry.id   AF-A0A2D4PTP3-F1
#
_cell.length_a   1.000
_cell.length_b   1.000
_cell.length_c   1.000
_cell.angle_alpha   90.00
_cell.angle_beta   90.00
_cell.angle_gamma   90.00
#
_symmetry.space_group_name_H-M   'P 1'
#
loop_
_entity.id
_entity.type
_entity.pdbx_description
1 polymer ?
#
loop_
_entity_poly.entity_id
_entity_poly.type
_entity_poly.pdbx_seq_one_letter_code
_entity_poly.pdbx_strand_id
1 'polypeptide(L)'
;MVKDPPDVLDRQKCLDALAALRHAKWFQARANGLQSCVIIIRILRDLCQRVPTWSDFPSWAMELLVEKAISSATGPQSPGDALRRVFECISSGIILKGGPGLLDPCEKDPFDTLALMTDQQREDITSSAQFALRLLAFRQIHKVLGMDPLPQMNQRFNIHSNRKRRRDSDGVDGFEAEGKKDKKDYDNF
;
A
#
# COMPACT_ATOMS: atom_id res chain seq x y z
N MET A 1 -18.45 35.71 -33.71
CA MET A 1 -18.14 34.37 -33.18
C MET A 1 -17.75 33.50 -34.35
N VAL A 2 -16.49 33.05 -34.42
CA VAL A 2 -16.06 32.10 -35.45
C VAL A 2 -16.76 30.78 -35.15
N LYS A 3 -17.48 30.22 -36.12
CA LYS A 3 -18.05 28.88 -35.98
C LYS A 3 -16.89 27.89 -36.04
N ASP A 4 -16.88 26.97 -35.08
CA ASP A 4 -15.91 25.88 -35.07
C ASP A 4 -16.00 25.08 -36.38
N PRO A 5 -14.86 24.58 -36.89
CA PRO A 5 -14.85 23.70 -38.06
C PRO A 5 -15.77 22.47 -37.87
N PRO A 6 -16.36 21.94 -38.96
CA PRO A 6 -17.33 20.85 -38.88
C PRO A 6 -16.75 19.51 -38.40
N ASP A 7 -15.42 19.39 -38.36
CA ASP A 7 -14.64 18.20 -38.00
C ASP A 7 -14.03 18.28 -36.58
N VAL A 8 -14.42 19.27 -35.78
CA VAL A 8 -13.97 19.38 -34.39
C VAL A 8 -14.48 18.17 -33.58
N LEU A 9 -13.54 17.51 -32.90
CA LEU A 9 -13.85 16.40 -31.99
C LEU A 9 -14.75 16.88 -30.84
N ASP A 10 -15.53 15.96 -30.29
CA ASP A 10 -16.35 16.23 -29.13
C ASP A 10 -15.53 16.85 -28.00
N ARG A 11 -15.90 18.08 -27.62
CA ARG A 11 -15.14 18.89 -26.67
C ARG A 11 -15.06 18.22 -25.31
N GLN A 12 -16.11 17.54 -24.86
CA GLN A 12 -16.12 16.88 -23.55
C GLN A 12 -15.15 15.72 -23.52
N LYS A 13 -15.14 14.87 -24.55
CA LYS A 13 -14.17 13.77 -24.67
C LYS A 13 -12.72 14.26 -24.68
N CYS A 14 -12.46 15.38 -25.36
CA CYS A 14 -11.14 16.01 -25.35
C CYS A 14 -10.73 16.49 -23.95
N LEU A 15 -11.66 17.09 -23.20
CA LEU A 15 -11.43 17.52 -21.82
C LEU A 15 -11.21 16.34 -20.88
N ASP A 16 -11.99 15.28 -21.00
CA ASP A 16 -11.86 14.06 -20.20
C ASP A 16 -10.49 13.38 -20.45
N ALA A 17 -10.03 13.33 -21.69
CA ALA A 17 -8.70 12.83 -22.02
C ALA A 17 -7.58 13.69 -21.40
N LEU A 18 -7.72 15.02 -21.40
CA LEU A 18 -6.79 15.93 -20.74
C LEU A 18 -6.84 15.79 -19.20
N ALA A 19 -8.01 15.51 -18.62
CA ALA A 19 -8.16 15.18 -17.20
C ALA A 19 -7.42 13.88 -16.87
N ALA A 20 -7.62 12.81 -17.63
CA ALA A 20 -6.92 11.55 -17.45
C ALA A 20 -5.39 11.71 -17.56
N LEU A 21 -4.90 12.56 -18.47
CA LEU A 21 -3.47 12.89 -18.56
C LEU A 21 -2.95 13.57 -17.29
N ARG A 22 -3.73 14.49 -16.69
CA ARG A 22 -3.37 15.13 -15.42
C ARG A 22 -3.39 14.12 -14.28
N HIS A 23 -4.40 13.27 -14.19
CA HIS A 23 -4.50 12.20 -13.21
C HIS A 23 -3.31 11.25 -13.28
N ALA A 24 -2.90 10.84 -14.48
CA ALA A 24 -1.73 9.99 -14.69
C ALA A 24 -0.43 10.65 -14.22
N LYS A 25 -0.22 11.94 -14.52
CA LYS A 25 0.94 12.71 -14.04
C LYS A 25 0.95 12.83 -12.52
N TRP A 26 -0.21 13.14 -11.94
CA TRP A 26 -0.36 13.20 -10.49
C TRP A 26 -0.07 11.85 -9.84
N PHE A 27 -0.60 10.76 -10.40
CA PHE A 27 -0.39 9.41 -9.88
C PHE A 27 1.09 9.04 -9.86
N GLN A 28 1.79 9.31 -10.96
CA GLN A 28 3.23 9.06 -11.07
C GLN A 28 4.02 9.86 -10.02
N ALA A 29 3.64 11.11 -9.78
CA ALA A 29 4.34 12.00 -8.85
C ALA A 29 4.00 11.75 -7.38
N ARG A 30 2.79 11.26 -7.06
CA ARG A 30 2.25 11.21 -5.70
C ARG A 30 2.01 9.81 -5.17
N ALA A 31 1.43 8.93 -5.98
CA ALA A 31 1.02 7.60 -5.57
C ALA A 31 2.08 6.52 -5.88
N ASN A 32 2.75 6.61 -7.03
CA ASN A 32 3.62 5.53 -7.50
C ASN A 32 4.83 5.25 -6.59
N GLY A 33 5.43 6.30 -6.03
CA GLY A 33 6.55 6.18 -5.08
C GLY A 33 6.14 5.95 -3.63
N LEU A 34 4.84 6.02 -3.31
CA LEU A 34 4.34 5.90 -1.95
C LEU A 34 4.25 4.42 -1.55
N GLN A 35 5.00 4.03 -0.53
CA GLN A 35 5.05 2.64 -0.07
C GLN A 35 3.64 2.09 0.19
N SER A 36 3.39 0.88 -0.31
CA SER A 36 2.10 0.18 -0.24
C SER A 36 0.94 0.79 -1.03
N CYS A 37 1.02 2.04 -1.51
CA CYS A 37 -0.09 2.72 -2.17
C CYS A 37 -0.63 1.97 -3.40
N VAL A 38 0.25 1.65 -4.35
CA VAL A 38 -0.14 0.97 -5.60
C VAL A 38 -0.75 -0.42 -5.35
N ILE A 39 -0.22 -1.18 -4.38
CA ILE A 39 -0.77 -2.50 -4.08
C ILE A 39 -2.15 -2.41 -3.41
N ILE A 40 -2.38 -1.40 -2.55
CA ILE A 40 -3.70 -1.17 -1.97
C ILE A 40 -4.71 -0.74 -3.03
N ILE A 41 -4.33 0.13 -3.97
CA ILE A 41 -5.19 0.50 -5.10
C ILE A 41 -5.58 -0.74 -5.90
N ARG A 42 -4.65 -1.67 -6.16
CA ARG A 42 -4.96 -2.93 -6.86
C ARG A 42 -5.95 -3.80 -6.09
N ILE A 43 -5.75 -3.94 -4.78
CA ILE A 43 -6.66 -4.71 -3.91
C ILE A 43 -8.06 -4.09 -3.91
N LEU A 44 -8.18 -2.77 -3.80
CA LEU A 44 -9.49 -2.12 -3.78
C LEU A 44 -10.17 -2.11 -5.15
N ARG A 45 -9.42 -2.05 -6.25
CA ARG A 45 -9.97 -2.26 -7.60
C ARG A 45 -10.58 -3.65 -7.74
N ASP A 46 -9.91 -4.68 -7.26
CA ASP A 46 -10.45 -6.04 -7.20
C ASP A 46 -11.70 -6.11 -6.29
N LEU A 47 -11.69 -5.44 -5.14
CA LEU A 47 -12.87 -5.35 -4.27
C LEU A 47 -14.07 -4.73 -5.00
N CYS A 48 -13.86 -3.65 -5.76
CA CYS A 48 -14.91 -3.00 -6.56
C CYS A 48 -15.47 -3.91 -7.66
N GLN A 49 -14.67 -4.86 -8.16
CA GLN A 49 -15.13 -5.84 -9.14
C GLN A 49 -15.92 -6.99 -8.49
N ARG A 50 -15.48 -7.46 -7.32
CA ARG A 50 -16.07 -8.62 -6.63
C ARG A 50 -17.31 -8.28 -5.80
N VAL A 51 -17.39 -7.07 -5.25
CA VAL A 51 -18.44 -6.69 -4.30
C VAL A 51 -19.31 -5.59 -4.92
N PRO A 52 -20.57 -5.89 -5.30
CA PRO A 52 -21.45 -4.92 -5.98
C PRO A 52 -21.60 -3.58 -5.26
N THR A 53 -21.62 -3.58 -3.92
CA THR A 53 -21.66 -2.36 -3.10
C THR A 53 -20.54 -1.37 -3.42
N TRP A 54 -19.36 -1.86 -3.84
CA TRP A 54 -18.20 -1.03 -4.15
C TRP A 54 -18.09 -0.68 -5.64
N SER A 55 -18.93 -1.25 -6.50
CA SER A 55 -18.83 -1.09 -7.96
C SER A 55 -19.01 0.35 -8.43
N ASP A 56 -19.79 1.14 -7.68
CA ASP A 56 -20.04 2.55 -7.96
C ASP A 56 -18.95 3.49 -7.42
N PHE A 57 -17.93 2.97 -6.73
CA PHE A 57 -16.85 3.81 -6.21
C PHE A 57 -16.01 4.35 -7.39
N PRO A 58 -15.96 5.67 -7.64
CA PRO A 58 -15.24 6.22 -8.77
C PRO A 58 -13.75 5.87 -8.70
N SER A 59 -13.23 5.28 -9.77
CA SER A 59 -11.84 4.81 -9.83
C SER A 59 -10.83 5.88 -9.43
N TRP A 60 -11.01 7.11 -9.89
CA TRP A 60 -10.12 8.23 -9.57
C TRP A 60 -10.22 8.65 -8.10
N ALA A 61 -11.44 8.75 -7.57
CA ALA A 61 -11.65 9.03 -6.15
C ALA A 61 -10.99 7.97 -5.26
N MET A 62 -11.02 6.70 -5.66
CA MET A 62 -10.39 5.62 -4.91
C MET A 62 -8.86 5.76 -4.86
N GLU A 63 -8.22 6.08 -5.98
CA GLU A 63 -6.78 6.31 -6.03
C GLU A 63 -6.36 7.48 -5.13
N LEU A 64 -7.10 8.57 -5.22
CA LEU A 64 -6.87 9.78 -4.44
C LEU A 64 -7.08 9.53 -2.93
N LEU A 65 -8.12 8.78 -2.56
CA LEU A 65 -8.40 8.41 -1.18
C LEU A 65 -7.28 7.53 -0.61
N VAL A 66 -6.82 6.52 -1.36
CA VAL A 66 -5.73 5.64 -0.92
C VAL A 66 -4.43 6.42 -0.72
N GLU A 67 -4.07 7.30 -1.66
CA GLU A 67 -2.88 8.14 -1.53
C GLU A 67 -2.96 9.03 -0.29
N LYS A 68 -4.08 9.75 -0.08
CA LYS A 68 -4.25 10.64 1.08
C LYS A 68 -4.27 9.89 2.41
N ALA A 69 -4.93 8.74 2.44
CA ALA A 69 -4.95 7.88 3.62
C ALA A 69 -3.52 7.46 3.99
N ILE A 70 -2.73 6.97 3.04
CA ILE A 70 -1.38 6.48 3.33
C ILE A 70 -0.39 7.62 3.56
N SER A 71 -0.45 8.71 2.79
CA SER A 71 0.49 9.84 2.88
C SER A 71 0.33 10.66 4.16
N SER A 72 -0.84 10.60 4.81
CA SER A 72 -1.08 11.21 6.11
C SER A 72 -0.52 10.41 7.30
N ALA A 73 0.06 9.22 7.07
CA ALA A 73 0.69 8.44 8.13
C ALA A 73 2.05 9.05 8.54
N THR A 74 2.45 8.84 9.79
CA THR A 74 3.73 9.36 10.34
C THR A 74 4.97 8.66 9.79
N GLY A 75 4.79 7.54 9.08
CA GLY A 75 5.89 6.79 8.48
C GLY A 75 5.40 5.70 7.52
N PRO A 76 6.34 5.01 6.83
CA PRO A 76 6.00 3.99 5.85
C PRO A 76 5.19 2.85 6.46
N GLN A 77 4.14 2.42 5.75
CA GLN A 77 3.22 1.38 6.21
C GLN A 77 3.46 0.06 5.48
N SER A 78 3.31 -1.06 6.20
CA SER A 78 3.19 -2.37 5.56
C SER A 78 1.90 -2.42 4.72
N PRO A 79 1.77 -3.32 3.73
CA PRO A 79 0.51 -3.46 3.00
C PRO A 79 -0.69 -3.77 3.91
N GLY A 80 -0.49 -4.57 4.96
CA GLY A 80 -1.56 -4.88 5.91
C GLY A 80 -2.04 -3.65 6.68
N ASP A 81 -1.11 -2.83 7.17
CA ASP A 81 -1.43 -1.61 7.93
C ASP A 81 -2.00 -0.53 7.01
N ALA A 82 -1.47 -0.40 5.79
CA ALA A 82 -1.98 0.52 4.77
C ALA A 82 -3.44 0.18 4.40
N LEU A 83 -3.75 -1.10 4.18
CA LEU A 83 -5.12 -1.54 3.92
C LEU A 83 -6.05 -1.20 5.08
N ARG A 84 -5.64 -1.52 6.31
CA ARG A 84 -6.42 -1.17 7.51
C ARG A 84 -6.68 0.32 7.59
N ARG A 85 -5.65 1.15 7.39
CA ARG A 85 -5.76 2.60 7.44
C ARG A 85 -6.75 3.16 6.40
N VAL A 86 -6.75 2.62 5.18
CA VAL A 86 -7.73 3.05 4.18
C VAL A 86 -9.16 2.71 4.63
N PHE A 87 -9.38 1.50 5.16
CA PHE A 87 -10.69 1.16 5.71
C PHE A 87 -11.07 2.02 6.92
N GLU A 88 -10.14 2.40 7.79
CA GLU A 88 -10.38 3.37 8.88
C GLU A 88 -10.82 4.73 8.34
N CYS A 89 -10.15 5.26 7.31
CA CYS A 89 -10.52 6.52 6.67
C CYS A 89 -11.92 6.48 6.06
N ILE A 90 -12.31 5.40 5.39
CA ILE A 90 -13.66 5.28 4.84
C ILE A 90 -14.68 5.11 5.97
N SER A 91 -14.36 4.26 6.96
CA SER A 91 -15.23 3.97 8.10
C SER A 91 -15.55 5.18 8.97
N SER A 92 -14.66 6.17 9.02
CA SER A 92 -14.87 7.44 9.73
C SER A 92 -15.86 8.37 9.03
N GLY A 93 -16.35 8.01 7.84
CA GLY A 93 -17.37 8.76 7.11
C GLY A 93 -16.81 9.84 6.19
N ILE A 94 -15.52 9.77 5.79
CA ILE A 94 -14.91 10.78 4.90
C ILE A 94 -15.65 10.94 3.56
N ILE A 95 -16.34 9.90 3.11
CA ILE A 95 -17.11 9.90 1.85
C ILE A 95 -18.59 10.26 2.04
N LEU A 96 -19.07 10.47 3.27
CA LEU A 96 -20.46 10.87 3.52
C LEU A 96 -20.66 12.36 3.16
N LYS A 97 -21.89 12.73 2.80
CA LYS A 97 -22.23 14.15 2.62
C LYS A 97 -22.11 14.92 3.93
N GLY A 98 -21.78 16.20 3.81
CA GLY A 98 -21.53 17.10 4.95
C GLY A 98 -20.10 16.99 5.52
N GLY A 99 -19.31 16.01 5.08
CA GLY A 99 -17.87 15.97 5.31
C GLY A 99 -17.09 16.90 4.38
N PRO A 100 -15.75 16.98 4.53
CA PRO A 100 -14.88 17.79 3.67
C PRO A 100 -14.83 17.33 2.21
N GLY A 101 -15.31 16.10 1.91
CA GLY A 101 -15.27 15.51 0.58
C GLY A 101 -13.86 15.16 0.11
N LEU A 102 -13.73 14.83 -1.18
CA LEU A 102 -12.45 14.46 -1.78
C LEU A 102 -12.17 15.35 -3.00
N LEU A 103 -11.57 16.51 -2.73
CA LEU A 103 -11.25 17.51 -3.75
C LEU A 103 -10.19 17.01 -4.74
N ASP A 104 -10.49 17.16 -6.03
CA ASP A 104 -9.59 16.80 -7.13
C ASP A 104 -8.37 17.74 -7.19
N PRO A 105 -7.14 17.26 -6.93
CA PRO A 105 -5.94 18.09 -7.02
C PRO A 105 -5.53 18.42 -8.45
N CYS A 106 -6.14 17.78 -9.44
CA CYS A 106 -5.85 18.00 -10.85
C CYS A 106 -6.76 19.06 -11.47
N GLU A 107 -7.86 19.44 -10.84
CA GLU A 107 -8.77 20.47 -11.33
C GLU A 107 -8.42 21.86 -10.79
N LYS A 108 -8.67 22.88 -11.63
CA LYS A 108 -8.40 24.28 -11.25
C LYS A 108 -9.43 24.80 -10.25
N ASP A 109 -10.69 24.51 -10.52
CA ASP A 109 -11.80 24.89 -9.66
C ASP A 109 -12.09 23.76 -8.65
N PRO A 110 -12.51 24.06 -7.42
CA PRO A 110 -12.81 23.03 -6.43
C PRO A 110 -13.87 22.04 -6.93
N PHE A 111 -13.47 20.78 -7.11
CA PHE A 111 -14.34 19.71 -7.60
C PHE A 111 -14.28 18.51 -6.65
N ASP A 112 -15.42 18.09 -6.10
CA ASP A 112 -15.50 16.85 -5.31
C ASP A 112 -15.54 15.64 -6.25
N THR A 113 -14.51 14.81 -6.20
CA THR A 113 -14.42 13.59 -7.02
C THR A 113 -15.51 12.57 -6.73
N LEU A 114 -16.20 12.71 -5.59
CA LEU A 114 -17.32 11.86 -5.21
C LEU A 114 -18.68 12.41 -5.71
N ALA A 115 -18.72 13.54 -6.42
CA ALA A 115 -19.96 14.23 -6.81
C ALA A 115 -20.97 13.35 -7.57
N LEU A 116 -20.50 12.32 -8.28
CA LEU A 116 -21.34 11.37 -9.02
C LEU A 116 -22.01 10.31 -8.13
N MET A 117 -21.58 10.16 -6.88
CA MET A 117 -22.13 9.19 -5.95
C MET A 117 -23.36 9.73 -5.24
N THR A 118 -24.41 8.91 -5.20
CA THR A 118 -25.62 9.13 -4.40
C THR A 118 -25.34 8.96 -2.90
N ASP A 119 -26.27 9.46 -2.08
CA ASP A 119 -26.15 9.35 -0.61
C ASP A 119 -26.19 7.90 -0.15
N GLN A 120 -27.06 7.10 -0.75
CA GLN A 120 -27.16 5.68 -0.44
C GLN A 120 -25.87 4.93 -0.78
N GLN A 121 -25.28 5.17 -1.96
CA GLN A 121 -23.99 4.54 -2.34
C GLN A 121 -22.88 4.88 -1.34
N ARG A 122 -22.80 6.14 -0.91
CA ARG A 122 -21.82 6.59 0.09
C ARG A 122 -22.03 5.91 1.44
N GLU A 123 -23.29 5.77 1.88
CA GLU A 123 -23.64 5.10 3.13
C GLU A 123 -23.35 3.59 3.08
N ASP A 124 -23.74 2.92 1.99
CA ASP A 124 -23.51 1.48 1.80
C ASP A 124 -22.02 1.15 1.79
N ILE A 125 -21.20 1.94 1.09
CA ILE A 125 -19.73 1.77 1.07
C ILE A 125 -19.15 2.05 2.46
N THR A 126 -19.63 3.07 3.17
CA THR A 126 -19.16 3.39 4.53
C THR A 126 -19.47 2.24 5.50
N SER A 127 -20.69 1.72 5.46
CA SER A 127 -21.13 0.56 6.25
C SER A 127 -20.33 -0.71 5.92
N SER A 128 -20.12 -0.96 4.63
CA SER A 128 -19.29 -2.08 4.14
C SER A 128 -17.84 -1.97 4.62
N ALA A 129 -17.26 -0.77 4.58
CA ALA A 129 -15.92 -0.50 5.08
C ALA A 129 -15.81 -0.73 6.60
N GLN A 130 -16.81 -0.30 7.38
CA GLN A 130 -16.86 -0.53 8.83
C GLN A 130 -16.92 -2.02 9.16
N PHE A 131 -17.60 -2.83 8.35
CA PHE A 131 -17.60 -4.28 8.49
C PHE A 131 -16.24 -4.88 8.13
N ALA A 132 -15.66 -4.50 6.99
CA ALA A 132 -14.34 -4.96 6.57
C ALA A 132 -13.25 -4.60 7.61
N LEU A 133 -13.30 -3.41 8.19
CA LEU A 133 -12.36 -2.99 9.23
C LEU A 133 -12.42 -3.90 10.48
N ARG A 134 -13.63 -4.28 10.92
CA ARG A 134 -13.81 -5.25 12.01
C ARG A 134 -13.23 -6.61 11.64
N LEU A 135 -13.44 -7.09 10.41
CA LEU A 135 -12.82 -8.33 9.94
C LEU A 135 -11.28 -8.25 10.00
N LEU A 136 -10.68 -7.11 9.63
CA LEU A 136 -9.23 -6.91 9.74
C LEU A 136 -8.75 -6.95 11.20
N ALA A 137 -9.49 -6.33 12.13
CA ALA A 137 -9.17 -6.33 13.55
C ALA A 137 -9.21 -7.75 14.15
N PHE A 138 -10.18 -8.56 13.74
CA PHE A 138 -10.34 -9.95 14.18
C PHE A 138 -9.58 -10.97 13.32
N ARG A 139 -8.55 -10.53 12.57
CA ARG A 139 -7.66 -11.37 11.75
C ARG A 139 -8.38 -12.19 10.66
N GLN A 140 -9.50 -11.69 10.16
CA GLN A 140 -10.30 -12.30 9.09
C GLN A 140 -10.11 -11.59 7.74
N ILE A 141 -8.89 -11.09 7.47
CA ILE A 141 -8.55 -10.39 6.22
C ILE A 141 -8.86 -11.20 4.96
N HIS A 142 -8.72 -12.53 5.02
CA HIS A 142 -9.01 -13.44 3.91
C HIS A 142 -10.45 -13.28 3.39
N LYS A 143 -11.43 -12.98 4.26
CA LYS A 143 -12.82 -12.70 3.85
C LYS A 143 -12.95 -11.39 3.06
N VAL A 144 -12.22 -10.35 3.47
CA VAL A 144 -12.19 -9.06 2.77
C VAL A 144 -11.54 -9.23 1.38
N LEU A 145 -10.47 -10.02 1.32
CA LEU A 145 -9.75 -10.34 0.09
C LEU A 145 -10.48 -11.37 -0.80
N GLY A 146 -11.58 -11.98 -0.34
CA GLY A 146 -12.32 -12.99 -1.10
C GLY A 146 -11.50 -14.25 -1.39
N MET A 147 -10.65 -14.66 -0.45
CA MET A 147 -9.78 -15.83 -0.58
C MET A 147 -9.86 -16.75 0.64
N ASP A 148 -9.35 -17.96 0.48
CA ASP A 148 -9.18 -18.88 1.61
C ASP A 148 -8.09 -18.38 2.58
N PRO A 149 -8.23 -18.67 3.89
CA PRO A 149 -7.20 -18.34 4.86
C PRO A 149 -5.89 -19.07 4.51
N LEU A 150 -4.79 -18.31 4.47
CA LEU A 150 -3.47 -18.90 4.30
C LEU A 150 -3.16 -19.87 5.46
N PRO A 151 -2.38 -20.94 5.20
CA PRO A 151 -1.96 -21.86 6.25
C PRO A 151 -1.33 -21.10 7.42
N GLN A 152 -1.82 -21.34 8.64
CA GLN A 152 -1.25 -20.68 9.81
C GLN A 152 0.16 -21.20 10.04
N MET A 153 1.15 -20.32 9.89
CA MET A 153 2.52 -20.64 10.25
C MET A 153 2.60 -20.71 11.79
N ASN A 154 2.49 -21.92 12.33
CA ASN A 154 2.59 -22.19 13.76
C ASN A 154 3.94 -21.67 14.29
N GLN A 155 3.94 -20.52 14.97
CA GLN A 155 5.14 -19.93 15.57
C GLN A 155 5.85 -20.87 16.58
N ARG A 156 5.14 -21.90 17.07
CA ARG A 156 5.70 -22.92 17.97
C ARG A 156 6.89 -23.69 17.38
N PHE A 157 7.04 -23.73 16.06
CA PHE A 157 8.14 -24.46 15.41
C PHE A 157 9.35 -23.60 15.04
N ASN A 158 9.32 -22.28 15.25
CA ASN A 158 10.39 -21.38 14.79
C ASN A 158 11.47 -21.08 15.84
N ILE A 159 11.50 -21.81 16.96
CA ILE A 159 12.47 -21.61 18.06
C ILE A 159 13.84 -22.28 17.77
N HIS A 160 13.97 -23.12 16.73
CA HIS A 160 15.17 -23.98 16.57
C HIS A 160 16.05 -23.74 15.33
N SER A 161 16.03 -22.56 14.70
CA SER A 161 17.05 -22.21 13.68
C SER A 161 18.08 -21.17 14.14
N ASN A 162 18.28 -21.01 15.45
CA ASN A 162 19.50 -20.39 15.99
C ASN A 162 20.59 -21.46 16.21
N ARG A 163 20.93 -22.22 15.17
CA ARG A 163 22.17 -23.00 15.17
C ARG A 163 23.29 -22.03 14.77
N LYS A 164 23.87 -21.39 15.78
CA LYS A 164 25.18 -20.71 15.74
C LYS A 164 26.07 -21.41 14.71
N ARG A 165 26.51 -20.70 13.66
CA ARG A 165 27.74 -21.09 12.96
C ARG A 165 28.86 -20.99 14.01
N ARG A 166 29.30 -22.15 14.51
CA ARG A 166 30.58 -22.25 15.22
C ARG A 166 31.64 -21.76 14.25
N ARG A 167 32.25 -20.64 14.59
CA ARG A 167 33.50 -20.19 13.98
C ARG A 167 34.57 -21.00 14.69
N ASP A 168 34.84 -22.21 14.19
CA ASP A 168 35.97 -22.99 14.67
C ASP A 168 37.24 -22.30 14.15
N SER A 169 38.06 -21.86 15.10
CA SER A 169 39.44 -21.44 14.91
C SER A 169 40.33 -22.68 14.86
N ASP A 170 41.42 -22.55 14.10
CA ASP A 170 42.67 -23.32 14.12
C ASP A 170 42.84 -24.40 13.05
N GLY A 171 43.87 -24.20 12.21
CA GLY A 171 44.30 -25.09 11.13
C GLY A 171 45.39 -24.46 10.26
N VAL A 172 46.60 -24.42 10.82
CA VAL A 172 47.93 -23.97 10.35
C VAL A 172 48.33 -24.48 8.95
N ASP A 173 48.96 -23.62 8.11
CA ASP A 173 50.28 -23.86 7.48
C ASP A 173 50.73 -22.77 6.49
N GLY A 174 51.99 -22.31 6.63
CA GLY A 174 52.77 -21.78 5.51
C GLY A 174 53.73 -20.60 5.76
N PHE A 175 54.99 -20.92 6.14
CA PHE A 175 56.25 -20.19 5.82
C PHE A 175 56.47 -18.79 6.47
N GLU A 176 57.64 -18.34 6.96
CA GLU A 176 59.05 -18.75 6.91
C GLU A 176 59.86 -17.91 7.94
N ALA A 177 60.98 -18.46 8.47
CA ALA A 177 62.15 -17.79 9.10
C ALA A 177 61.91 -16.97 10.41
N GLU A 178 62.77 -16.94 11.44
CA GLU A 178 64.15 -17.35 11.64
C GLU A 178 64.39 -17.39 13.17
N GLY A 179 64.77 -18.55 13.72
CA GLY A 179 65.14 -18.70 15.13
C GLY A 179 66.65 -18.59 15.31
N LYS A 180 67.12 -17.54 15.99
CA LYS A 180 68.47 -17.49 16.57
C LYS A 180 68.57 -18.47 17.74
N LYS A 181 69.54 -19.38 17.63
CA LYS A 181 70.07 -20.25 18.68
C LYS A 181 70.42 -19.44 19.93
N ASP A 182 70.09 -19.98 21.11
CA ASP A 182 71.11 -20.11 22.15
C ASP A 182 70.86 -21.32 23.07
N LYS A 183 71.98 -21.98 23.36
CA LYS A 183 72.25 -23.04 24.36
C LYS A 183 71.70 -22.62 25.73
N LYS A 184 71.34 -23.48 26.68
CA LYS A 184 72.08 -24.65 27.20
C LYS A 184 71.22 -25.32 28.30
N ASP A 185 71.39 -26.62 28.46
CA ASP A 185 70.81 -27.45 29.52
C ASP A 185 71.11 -26.96 30.95
N TYR A 186 70.19 -27.20 31.90
CA TYR A 186 70.50 -27.98 33.10
C TYR A 186 69.23 -28.40 33.86
N ASP A 187 69.26 -29.66 34.33
CA ASP A 187 68.24 -30.40 35.07
C ASP A 187 67.94 -29.86 36.49
N ASN A 188 66.76 -30.31 36.96
CA ASN A 188 66.46 -30.90 38.29
C ASN A 188 65.71 -30.08 39.36
N PHE A 189 64.58 -30.71 39.76
CA PHE A 189 63.68 -30.54 40.91
C PHE A 189 62.74 -29.32 40.97
#